data_AF-A0A6A6PG42-F1
#
_entry.id   AF-A0A6A6PG42-F1
#
_cell.length_a   1.000
_cell.length_b   1.000
_cell.length_c   1.000
_cell.angle_alpha   90.00
_cell.angle_beta   90.00
_cell.angle_gamma   90.00
#
_symmetry.space_group_name_H-M   'P 1'
#
loop_
_entity.id
_entity.type
_entity.pdbx_description
1 polymer ?
#
loop_
_entity_poly.entity_id
_entity_poly.type
_entity_poly.pdbx_seq_one_letter_code
_entity_poly.pdbx_strand_id
1 'polypeptide(L)'
;MASIRLQLGREKPFLSSFTTKACCLRSTLQALTTVTAPFTHSFSTTSANLNWLIPKRGESTKSRKGRPRVPTGGSVRGTTVVWGDYGIRLKDHDRRISAAQLKIADETIRRRLRGMKYRLYHRVSANIGVYTSGNDQRMGKGKGSFDYWAARVAVSKVLFELRGEIHEQVVRDAFRLAGNKLPGTYEFVRKGDPPVMGITKVTESMTEEMLRRPRMPPKDKPNAPMPNLEATAMRMPATTPP
;
A
#
# COMPACT_ATOMS: atom_id res chain seq x y z
N MET A 1 68.98 17.93 44.19
CA MET A 1 69.15 19.17 43.41
C MET A 1 67.78 19.78 43.16
N ALA A 2 67.50 20.88 43.83
CA ALA A 2 66.31 21.69 43.60
C ALA A 2 66.46 22.52 42.32
N SER A 3 65.38 22.77 41.60
CA SER A 3 65.07 24.13 41.14
C SER A 3 63.61 24.28 40.72
N ILE A 4 62.98 25.26 41.36
CA ILE A 4 61.65 25.81 41.15
C ILE A 4 61.76 26.84 40.00
N ARG A 5 60.73 26.96 39.14
CA ARG A 5 60.46 28.25 38.49
C ARG A 5 58.97 28.53 38.34
N LEU A 6 58.59 29.64 38.95
CA LEU A 6 57.29 30.29 39.02
C LEU A 6 57.02 31.19 37.79
N GLN A 7 55.72 31.27 37.46
CA GLN A 7 54.89 32.47 37.20
C GLN A 7 54.86 33.25 35.87
N LEU A 8 53.65 33.85 35.73
CA LEU A 8 53.15 34.94 34.88
C LEU A 8 52.53 34.48 33.55
N GLY A 9 51.21 34.53 33.33
CA GLY A 9 50.24 35.55 33.73
C GLY A 9 50.00 36.48 32.53
N ARG A 10 48.94 36.25 31.75
CA ARG A 10 48.51 37.20 30.72
C ARG A 10 47.00 37.30 30.65
N GLU A 11 46.56 38.54 30.78
CA GLU A 11 45.22 38.99 31.10
C GLU A 11 44.25 38.93 29.91
N LYS A 12 42.95 38.85 30.23
CA LYS A 12 41.83 39.06 29.32
C LYS A 12 41.41 40.52 29.38
N PRO A 13 41.21 41.25 28.26
CA PRO A 13 40.47 42.48 28.31
C PRO A 13 38.96 42.20 28.25
N PHE A 14 38.33 42.49 29.39
CA PHE A 14 36.91 42.72 29.57
C PHE A 14 36.64 44.18 29.20
N LEU A 15 35.83 44.47 28.18
CA LEU A 15 35.28 45.81 27.98
C LEU A 15 33.80 45.72 27.65
N SER A 16 33.02 45.93 28.71
CA SER A 16 31.66 46.42 28.70
C SER A 16 31.65 47.92 28.41
N SER A 17 30.76 48.39 27.54
CA SER A 17 30.30 49.78 27.57
C SER A 17 28.79 49.84 27.44
N PHE A 18 28.16 50.18 28.56
CA PHE A 18 26.80 50.67 28.65
C PHE A 18 26.76 52.10 28.14
N THR A 19 25.78 52.46 27.32
CA THR A 19 25.33 53.85 27.19
C THR A 19 23.80 53.91 27.25
N THR A 20 23.34 54.79 28.14
CA THR A 20 21.95 55.08 28.49
C THR A 20 21.38 56.21 27.61
N LYS A 21 20.13 55.98 27.15
CA LYS A 21 19.00 56.90 26.92
C LYS A 21 19.24 58.37 26.53
N ALA A 22 18.54 58.81 25.49
CA ALA A 22 17.58 59.93 25.58
C ALA A 22 16.51 59.86 24.48
N CYS A 23 15.27 60.12 24.89
CA CYS A 23 14.04 60.27 24.11
C CYS A 23 13.96 61.70 23.54
N CYS A 24 13.53 61.87 22.28
CA CYS A 24 12.92 63.10 21.79
C CYS A 24 11.94 62.80 20.64
N LEU A 25 10.71 63.32 20.78
CA LEU A 25 9.61 63.27 19.83
C LEU A 25 9.81 64.24 18.65
N ARG A 26 9.34 63.85 17.45
CA ARG A 26 8.52 64.61 16.45
C ARG A 26 8.47 63.82 15.14
N SER A 27 7.28 63.38 14.72
CA SER A 27 6.47 63.94 13.59
C SER A 27 7.16 63.72 12.23
N THR A 28 6.56 63.26 11.13
CA THR A 28 5.17 63.13 10.67
C THR A 28 5.24 62.39 9.32
N LEU A 29 4.31 61.46 9.07
CA LEU A 29 3.79 61.06 7.76
C LEU A 29 4.77 60.82 6.59
N GLN A 30 5.08 59.55 6.33
CA GLN A 30 5.25 59.05 4.97
C GLN A 30 4.28 57.88 4.75
N ALA A 31 3.36 58.08 3.82
CA ALA A 31 2.33 57.13 3.45
C ALA A 31 2.95 55.85 2.88
N LEU A 32 2.69 54.74 3.55
CA LEU A 32 2.91 53.41 3.01
C LEU A 32 1.84 53.16 1.93
N THR A 33 2.21 53.27 0.66
CA THR A 33 1.45 52.63 -0.41
C THR A 33 1.66 51.13 -0.29
N THR A 34 0.85 50.49 0.54
CA THR A 34 0.68 49.05 0.50
C THR A 34 0.06 48.70 -0.85
N VAL A 35 0.89 48.30 -1.81
CA VAL A 35 0.42 47.59 -2.99
C VAL A 35 -0.09 46.25 -2.48
N THR A 36 -1.37 46.22 -2.11
CA THR A 36 -2.12 44.99 -1.92
C THR A 36 -2.19 44.32 -3.29
N ALA A 37 -1.22 43.46 -3.59
CA ALA A 37 -1.35 42.53 -4.70
C ALA A 37 -2.66 41.75 -4.45
N PRO A 38 -3.65 41.84 -5.34
CA PRO A 38 -4.85 41.03 -5.18
C PRO A 38 -4.39 39.57 -5.26
N PHE A 39 -4.66 38.80 -4.21
CA PHE A 39 -4.63 37.34 -4.26
C PHE A 39 -5.74 36.89 -5.21
N THR A 40 -5.49 37.02 -6.51
CA THR A 40 -6.30 36.38 -7.52
C THR A 40 -5.97 34.90 -7.44
N HIS A 41 -6.82 34.13 -6.76
CA HIS A 41 -6.86 32.70 -6.98
C HIS A 41 -7.18 32.50 -8.46
N SER A 42 -6.17 32.17 -9.26
CA SER A 42 -6.38 31.78 -10.66
C SER A 42 -7.36 30.61 -10.67
N PHE A 43 -8.61 30.88 -11.06
CA PHE A 43 -9.60 29.84 -11.33
C PHE A 43 -9.08 29.05 -12.54
N SER A 44 -8.33 27.99 -12.27
CA SER A 44 -7.96 27.03 -13.31
C SER A 44 -9.22 26.24 -13.67
N THR A 45 -9.75 26.47 -14.86
CA THR A 45 -10.87 25.71 -15.43
C THR A 45 -10.45 24.31 -15.87
N THR A 46 -9.15 24.01 -15.87
CA THR A 46 -8.62 22.68 -16.18
C THR A 46 -8.94 21.73 -15.02
N SER A 47 -9.85 20.78 -15.24
CA SER A 47 -10.09 19.72 -14.28
C SER A 47 -8.78 19.00 -13.98
N ALA A 48 -8.37 18.96 -12.71
CA ALA A 48 -7.19 18.20 -12.31
C ALA A 48 -7.35 16.74 -12.79
N ASN A 49 -6.42 16.27 -13.64
CA ASN A 49 -6.42 14.90 -14.13
C ASN A 49 -6.30 13.94 -12.95
N LEU A 50 -7.41 13.33 -12.53
CA LEU A 50 -7.44 12.39 -11.43
C LEU A 50 -6.70 11.12 -11.85
N ASN A 51 -5.63 10.80 -11.12
CA ASN A 51 -4.79 9.65 -11.40
C ASN A 51 -4.91 8.63 -10.27
N TRP A 52 -5.18 7.36 -10.59
CA TRP A 52 -5.28 6.27 -9.60
C TRP A 52 -3.95 5.97 -8.87
N LEU A 53 -2.84 6.45 -9.42
CA LEU A 53 -1.49 6.34 -8.86
C LEU A 53 -1.14 7.46 -7.87
N ILE A 54 -1.91 8.56 -7.86
CA ILE A 54 -1.64 9.75 -7.04
C ILE A 54 -2.96 10.23 -6.44
N PRO A 55 -3.13 10.19 -5.11
CA PRO A 55 -4.37 10.63 -4.49
C PRO A 55 -4.59 12.14 -4.70
N LYS A 56 -5.84 12.52 -4.94
CA LYS A 56 -6.24 13.93 -5.18
C LYS A 56 -5.81 14.86 -4.06
N ARG A 57 -5.97 14.40 -2.81
CA ARG A 57 -5.48 15.09 -1.62
C ARG A 57 -4.23 14.34 -1.16
N GLY A 58 -3.11 15.05 -1.03
CA GLY A 58 -1.89 14.50 -0.44
C GLY A 58 -2.12 14.09 1.03
N GLU A 59 -1.15 13.38 1.60
CA GLU A 59 -1.21 13.03 3.02
C GLU A 59 -1.00 14.27 3.90
N SER A 60 -1.91 14.51 4.84
CA SER A 60 -1.78 15.61 5.83
C SER A 60 -0.62 15.38 6.81
N THR A 61 -0.28 14.13 7.10
CA THR A 61 0.82 13.74 7.99
C THR A 61 1.52 12.51 7.43
N LYS A 62 2.84 12.41 7.63
CA LYS A 62 3.65 11.32 7.06
C LYS A 62 3.14 9.93 7.52
N SER A 63 2.65 9.09 6.61
CA SER A 63 2.16 7.72 6.91
C SER A 63 3.19 6.76 7.52
N ARG A 64 2.82 6.05 8.60
CA ARG A 64 3.63 4.93 9.14
C ARG A 64 3.77 3.79 8.11
N LYS A 65 4.85 2.99 8.21
CA LYS A 65 5.14 1.89 7.27
C LYS A 65 3.98 0.89 7.14
N GLY A 66 3.40 0.47 8.27
CA GLY A 66 2.34 -0.53 8.34
C GLY A 66 2.74 -1.89 7.77
N ARG A 67 1.77 -2.79 7.58
CA ARG A 67 1.91 -4.07 6.88
C ARG A 67 0.72 -4.28 5.94
N PRO A 68 0.86 -5.02 4.83
CA PRO A 68 -0.29 -5.42 4.04
C PRO A 68 -1.24 -6.30 4.86
N ARG A 69 -2.50 -6.39 4.41
CA ARG A 69 -3.54 -7.13 5.10
C ARG A 69 -3.39 -8.62 4.81
N VAL A 70 -3.29 -9.44 5.86
CA VAL A 70 -3.36 -10.91 5.78
C VAL A 70 -4.75 -11.38 6.24
N PRO A 71 -5.58 -11.95 5.34
CA PRO A 71 -6.97 -12.31 5.66
C PRO A 71 -7.08 -13.66 6.39
N THR A 72 -6.85 -13.69 7.71
CA THR A 72 -6.99 -14.93 8.50
C THR A 72 -8.46 -15.38 8.65
N GLY A 73 -9.41 -14.44 8.69
CA GLY A 73 -10.85 -14.73 8.85
C GLY A 73 -11.58 -15.20 7.59
N GLY A 74 -10.86 -15.73 6.60
CA GLY A 74 -11.47 -16.26 5.38
C GLY A 74 -12.03 -15.23 4.39
N SER A 75 -11.49 -14.01 4.38
CA SER A 75 -12.01 -12.92 3.53
C SER A 75 -11.67 -13.12 2.05
N VAL A 76 -12.69 -13.26 1.19
CA VAL A 76 -12.55 -13.37 -0.27
C VAL A 76 -12.56 -12.03 -1.03
N ARG A 77 -12.57 -10.90 -0.31
CA ARG A 77 -12.74 -9.56 -0.92
C ARG A 77 -11.63 -9.20 -1.91
N GLY A 78 -12.03 -8.97 -3.17
CA GLY A 78 -11.12 -8.53 -4.24
C GLY A 78 -10.29 -9.65 -4.85
N THR A 79 -10.68 -10.91 -4.62
CA THR A 79 -10.02 -12.08 -5.21
C THR A 79 -10.67 -12.56 -6.52
N THR A 80 -11.87 -12.06 -6.81
CA THR A 80 -12.64 -12.33 -8.03
C THR A 80 -12.63 -11.14 -8.98
N VAL A 81 -12.83 -11.43 -10.28
CA VAL A 81 -13.03 -10.43 -11.33
C VAL A 81 -14.48 -9.92 -11.25
N VAL A 82 -14.66 -8.60 -11.22
CA VAL A 82 -15.98 -7.98 -11.01
C VAL A 82 -16.46 -7.22 -12.25
N TRP A 83 -15.63 -6.35 -12.83
CA TRP A 83 -16.01 -5.46 -13.92
C TRP A 83 -15.61 -6.01 -15.29
N GLY A 84 -14.42 -6.59 -15.39
CA GLY A 84 -13.89 -7.18 -16.61
C GLY A 84 -14.32 -8.62 -16.87
N ASP A 85 -13.82 -9.17 -17.98
CA ASP A 85 -13.95 -10.58 -18.35
C ASP A 85 -12.72 -11.37 -17.93
N TYR A 86 -11.55 -10.72 -17.94
CA TYR A 86 -10.27 -11.29 -17.55
C TYR A 86 -9.58 -10.41 -16.51
N GLY A 87 -8.65 -10.98 -15.75
CA GLY A 87 -7.85 -10.24 -14.79
C GLY A 87 -6.52 -10.89 -14.45
N ILE A 88 -5.66 -10.11 -13.80
CA ILE A 88 -4.39 -10.56 -13.23
C ILE A 88 -4.44 -10.51 -11.71
N ARG A 89 -4.17 -11.64 -11.08
CA ARG A 89 -4.27 -11.85 -9.63
C ARG A 89 -2.91 -12.18 -9.05
N LEU A 90 -2.61 -11.67 -7.86
CA LEU A 90 -1.37 -11.99 -7.14
C LEU A 90 -1.45 -13.42 -6.60
N LYS A 91 -0.59 -14.32 -7.06
CA LYS A 91 -0.56 -15.73 -6.61
C LYS A 91 0.38 -15.93 -5.41
N ASP A 92 1.44 -15.14 -5.36
CA ASP A 92 2.49 -15.18 -4.34
C ASP A 92 2.05 -14.49 -3.02
N HIS A 93 3.00 -14.17 -2.14
CA HIS A 93 2.81 -13.45 -0.88
C HIS A 93 2.33 -11.99 -1.02
N ASP A 94 1.79 -11.44 0.06
CA ASP A 94 1.37 -10.05 0.15
C ASP A 94 2.57 -9.10 0.05
N ARG A 95 2.40 -8.01 -0.70
CA ARG A 95 3.50 -7.09 -1.02
C ARG A 95 3.00 -5.66 -1.05
N ARG A 96 3.96 -4.74 -0.90
CA ARG A 96 3.74 -3.31 -1.15
C ARG A 96 4.29 -3.00 -2.55
N ILE A 97 3.39 -2.63 -3.46
CA ILE A 97 3.72 -2.35 -4.86
C ILE A 97 3.82 -0.85 -5.04
N SER A 98 4.89 -0.36 -5.67
CA SER A 98 5.06 1.06 -5.94
C SER A 98 4.17 1.53 -7.10
N ALA A 99 3.82 2.82 -7.11
CA ALA A 99 3.07 3.44 -8.18
C ALA A 99 3.81 3.33 -9.53
N ALA A 100 5.15 3.39 -9.51
CA ALA A 100 5.97 3.22 -10.71
C ALA A 100 5.83 1.82 -11.32
N GLN A 101 5.86 0.77 -10.49
CA GLN A 101 5.68 -0.62 -10.94
C GLN A 101 4.27 -0.84 -11.51
N LEU A 102 3.25 -0.30 -10.83
CA LEU A 102 1.86 -0.35 -11.30
C LEU A 102 1.68 0.37 -12.65
N LYS A 103 2.35 1.51 -12.84
CA LYS A 103 2.38 2.25 -14.12
C LYS A 103 3.06 1.44 -15.23
N ILE A 104 4.23 0.85 -14.94
CA ILE A 104 4.95 0.02 -15.92
C ILE A 104 4.11 -1.18 -16.36
N ALA A 105 3.40 -1.82 -15.42
CA ALA A 105 2.49 -2.92 -15.73
C ALA A 105 1.31 -2.47 -16.60
N ASP A 106 0.68 -1.34 -16.26
CA ASP A 106 -0.39 -0.73 -17.06
C ASP A 106 0.06 -0.42 -18.50
N GLU A 107 1.21 0.25 -18.65
CA GLU A 107 1.80 0.58 -19.94
C GLU A 107 2.17 -0.68 -20.74
N THR A 108 2.64 -1.74 -20.08
CA THR A 108 2.96 -3.02 -20.72
C THR A 108 1.71 -3.66 -21.32
N ILE A 109 0.60 -3.68 -20.57
CA ILE A 109 -0.70 -4.18 -21.06
C ILE A 109 -1.15 -3.32 -22.25
N ARG A 110 -1.12 -1.99 -22.11
CA ARG A 110 -1.54 -1.07 -23.17
C ARG A 110 -0.73 -1.22 -24.45
N ARG A 111 0.58 -1.43 -24.31
CA ARG A 111 1.50 -1.64 -25.44
C ARG A 111 1.20 -2.95 -26.15
N ARG A 112 0.97 -4.04 -25.41
CA ARG A 112 0.67 -5.35 -25.99
C ARG A 112 -0.67 -5.39 -26.72
N LEU A 113 -1.64 -4.63 -26.24
CA LEU A 113 -3.01 -4.56 -26.77
C LEU A 113 -3.25 -3.35 -27.67
N ARG A 114 -2.18 -2.67 -28.12
CA ARG A 114 -2.29 -1.49 -28.98
C ARG A 114 -3.06 -1.83 -30.26
N GLY A 115 -4.03 -0.99 -30.61
CA GLY A 115 -4.89 -1.17 -31.80
C GLY A 115 -6.14 -2.02 -31.57
N MET A 116 -6.29 -2.68 -30.42
CA MET A 116 -7.48 -3.44 -30.07
C MET A 116 -8.50 -2.59 -29.30
N LYS A 117 -9.78 -2.93 -29.39
CA LYS A 117 -10.85 -2.29 -28.60
C LYS A 117 -10.98 -2.99 -27.25
N TYR A 118 -10.50 -2.34 -26.19
CA TYR A 118 -10.64 -2.83 -24.83
C TYR A 118 -10.80 -1.71 -23.82
N ARG A 119 -11.25 -2.08 -22.63
CA ARG A 119 -11.30 -1.24 -21.44
C ARG A 119 -10.53 -1.93 -20.32
N LEU A 120 -9.53 -1.22 -19.80
CA LEU A 120 -8.71 -1.66 -18.67
C LEU A 120 -9.23 -1.00 -17.39
N TYR A 121 -9.44 -1.81 -16.35
CA TYR A 121 -9.85 -1.36 -15.03
C TYR A 121 -8.74 -1.60 -14.01
N HIS A 122 -8.55 -0.62 -13.13
CA HIS A 122 -7.61 -0.65 -12.03
C HIS A 122 -8.35 -1.01 -10.73
N ARG A 123 -8.07 -2.18 -10.17
CA ARG A 123 -8.67 -2.64 -8.91
C ARG A 123 -7.95 -2.10 -7.67
N VAL A 124 -6.71 -1.65 -7.84
CA VAL A 124 -5.82 -1.18 -6.78
C VAL A 124 -5.40 0.24 -7.08
N SER A 125 -5.42 1.12 -6.07
CA SER A 125 -4.91 2.48 -6.14
C SER A 125 -3.69 2.65 -5.22
N ALA A 126 -2.77 3.53 -5.59
CA ALA A 126 -1.60 3.86 -4.78
C ALA A 126 -1.97 5.00 -3.82
N ASN A 127 -2.41 4.63 -2.62
CA ASN A 127 -2.98 5.55 -1.64
C ASN A 127 -2.09 5.81 -0.42
N ILE A 128 -0.90 5.19 -0.35
CA ILE A 128 0.00 5.30 0.81
C ILE A 128 1.29 5.99 0.38
N GLY A 129 1.67 7.04 1.08
CA GLY A 129 2.96 7.71 0.92
C GLY A 129 4.08 6.91 1.58
N VAL A 130 5.14 6.64 0.83
CA VAL A 130 6.38 6.06 1.35
C VAL A 130 7.37 7.20 1.59
N TYR A 131 7.95 7.20 2.79
CA TYR A 131 8.94 8.19 3.22
C TYR A 131 10.24 7.47 3.53
N THR A 132 11.31 7.89 2.84
CA THR A 132 12.62 7.23 2.90
C THR A 132 13.63 8.24 3.47
N SER A 133 14.45 7.81 4.44
CA SER A 133 15.60 8.61 4.85
C SER A 133 16.72 8.43 3.82
N GLY A 134 17.50 9.48 3.55
CA GLY A 134 18.65 9.36 2.66
C GLY A 134 19.62 8.29 3.17
N ASN A 135 20.19 7.50 2.25
CA ASN A 135 21.11 6.42 2.57
C ASN A 135 22.37 6.92 3.31
N ASP A 136 22.79 8.17 3.02
CA ASP A 136 23.98 8.77 3.62
C ASP A 136 23.76 9.31 5.05
N GLN A 137 22.50 9.41 5.49
CA GLN A 137 22.17 9.97 6.80
C GLN A 137 22.21 8.90 7.90
N ARG A 138 22.83 9.23 9.04
CA ARG A 138 22.81 8.37 10.23
C ARG A 138 21.42 8.27 10.86
N MET A 139 21.19 7.17 11.57
CA MET A 139 19.96 6.90 12.30
C MET A 139 19.67 7.97 13.37
N GLY A 140 18.40 8.27 13.63
CA GLY A 140 17.97 9.08 14.79
C GLY A 140 17.51 10.52 14.52
N LYS A 141 17.54 11.02 13.28
CA LYS A 141 17.15 12.42 12.94
C LYS A 141 15.67 12.60 12.57
N GLY A 142 14.79 11.74 13.10
CA GLY A 142 13.38 11.72 12.74
C GLY A 142 13.08 11.02 11.41
N LYS A 143 11.94 11.35 10.81
CA LYS A 143 11.41 10.66 9.62
C LYS A 143 11.77 11.39 8.32
N GLY A 144 12.21 10.62 7.32
CA GLY A 144 12.63 11.12 6.00
C GLY A 144 11.58 11.89 5.19
N SER A 145 11.98 12.34 4.01
CA SER A 145 11.14 13.03 3.02
C SER A 145 10.23 12.05 2.27
N PHE A 146 9.24 12.60 1.57
CA PHE A 146 8.35 11.81 0.70
C PHE A 146 9.14 11.28 -0.51
N ASP A 147 8.92 10.03 -0.87
CA ASP A 147 9.63 9.35 -1.96
C ASP A 147 8.64 8.98 -3.08
N TYR A 148 7.72 8.05 -2.82
CA TYR A 148 6.73 7.63 -3.81
C TYR A 148 5.42 7.14 -3.19
N TRP A 149 4.37 7.07 -4.00
CA TRP A 149 3.09 6.44 -3.65
C TRP A 149 3.15 4.93 -3.85
N ALA A 150 2.53 4.18 -2.95
CA ALA A 150 2.47 2.73 -3.01
C ALA A 150 1.09 2.20 -2.62
N ALA A 151 0.82 0.96 -3.02
CA ALA A 151 -0.36 0.21 -2.64
C ALA A 151 0.02 -1.02 -1.81
N ARG A 152 -0.74 -1.27 -0.74
CA ARG A 152 -0.66 -2.54 0.01
C ARG A 152 -1.60 -3.54 -0.63
N VAL A 153 -1.05 -4.62 -1.17
CA VAL A 153 -1.80 -5.66 -1.88
C VAL A 153 -1.74 -6.94 -1.06
N ALA A 154 -2.91 -7.48 -0.73
CA ALA A 154 -3.05 -8.76 -0.05
C ALA A 154 -2.86 -9.93 -1.02
N VAL A 155 -2.60 -11.11 -0.48
CA VAL A 155 -2.54 -12.38 -1.24
C VAL A 155 -3.84 -12.56 -2.05
N SER A 156 -3.71 -13.10 -3.26
CA SER A 156 -4.83 -13.42 -4.16
C SER A 156 -5.71 -12.24 -4.52
N LYS A 157 -5.23 -11.01 -4.39
CA LYS A 157 -5.97 -9.83 -4.85
C LYS A 157 -5.78 -9.61 -6.35
N VAL A 158 -6.86 -9.24 -7.04
CA VAL A 158 -6.84 -8.84 -8.45
C VAL A 158 -6.33 -7.40 -8.57
N LEU A 159 -5.39 -7.14 -9.48
CA LEU A 159 -4.79 -5.82 -9.70
C LEU A 159 -5.42 -5.08 -10.87
N PHE A 160 -5.50 -5.75 -12.02
CA PHE A 160 -6.07 -5.21 -13.25
C PHE A 160 -7.13 -6.15 -13.78
N GLU A 161 -8.16 -5.57 -14.38
CA GLU A 161 -9.17 -6.31 -15.13
C GLU A 161 -9.29 -5.75 -16.53
N LEU A 162 -9.63 -6.61 -17.48
CA LEU A 162 -9.80 -6.24 -18.86
C LEU A 162 -11.16 -6.71 -19.36
N ARG A 163 -11.86 -5.81 -20.05
CA ARG A 163 -13.10 -6.09 -20.79
C ARG A 163 -12.89 -5.72 -22.24
N GLY A 164 -13.29 -6.58 -23.17
CA GLY A 164 -13.19 -6.30 -24.59
C GLY A 164 -13.24 -7.54 -25.45
N GLU A 165 -13.50 -7.33 -26.73
CA GLU A 165 -13.54 -8.39 -27.74
C GLU A 165 -12.12 -8.75 -28.16
N ILE A 166 -11.41 -9.47 -27.29
CA ILE A 166 -10.03 -9.91 -27.49
C ILE A 166 -9.95 -11.40 -27.18
N HIS A 167 -9.26 -12.14 -28.05
CA HIS A 167 -8.99 -13.55 -27.84
C HIS A 167 -8.19 -13.80 -26.56
N GLU A 168 -8.58 -14.81 -25.78
CA GLU A 168 -8.04 -15.10 -24.44
C GLU A 168 -6.50 -15.21 -24.45
N GLN A 169 -5.92 -15.86 -25.46
CA GLN A 169 -4.46 -16.05 -25.54
C GLN A 169 -3.69 -14.74 -25.62
N VAL A 170 -4.24 -13.73 -26.29
CA VAL A 170 -3.61 -12.41 -26.40
C VAL A 170 -3.65 -11.68 -25.06
N VAL A 171 -4.77 -11.80 -24.35
CA VAL A 171 -4.92 -11.22 -23.00
C VAL A 171 -4.00 -11.92 -22.00
N ARG A 172 -3.92 -13.25 -22.07
CA ARG A 172 -3.02 -14.06 -21.24
C ARG A 172 -1.56 -13.66 -21.44
N ASP A 173 -1.14 -13.45 -22.69
CA ASP A 173 0.21 -12.97 -23.01
C ASP A 173 0.47 -11.55 -22.49
N ALA A 174 -0.48 -10.64 -22.64
CA ALA A 174 -0.37 -9.28 -22.08
C ALA A 174 -0.22 -9.28 -20.55
N PHE A 175 -1.00 -10.08 -19.84
CA PHE A 175 -0.89 -10.20 -18.39
C PHE A 175 0.36 -10.94 -17.94
N ARG A 176 0.86 -11.91 -18.70
CA ARG A 176 2.16 -12.55 -18.45
C ARG A 176 3.30 -11.53 -18.51
N LEU A 177 3.33 -10.70 -19.56
CA LEU A 177 4.33 -9.64 -19.71
C LEU A 177 4.25 -8.62 -18.58
N ALA A 178 3.04 -8.22 -18.18
CA ALA A 178 2.83 -7.31 -17.06
C ALA A 178 3.27 -7.91 -15.71
N GLY A 179 2.94 -9.19 -15.47
CA GLY A 179 3.34 -9.93 -14.28
C GLY A 179 4.87 -9.97 -14.11
N ASN A 180 5.61 -10.14 -15.20
CA ASN A 180 7.09 -10.12 -15.18
C ASN A 180 7.69 -8.75 -14.80
N LYS A 181 6.93 -7.66 -14.91
CA LYS A 181 7.36 -6.31 -14.51
C LYS A 181 6.93 -5.94 -13.09
N LEU A 182 6.00 -6.70 -12.51
CA LEU A 182 5.50 -6.51 -11.17
C LEU A 182 6.32 -7.35 -10.16
N PRO A 183 6.38 -6.92 -8.89
CA PRO A 183 7.06 -7.70 -7.86
C PRO A 183 6.18 -8.88 -7.39
N GLY A 184 6.58 -10.10 -7.74
CA GLY A 184 5.94 -11.35 -7.28
C GLY A 184 5.45 -12.22 -8.43
N THR A 185 4.76 -13.32 -8.10
CA THR A 185 4.17 -14.21 -9.09
C THR A 185 2.68 -13.92 -9.24
N TYR A 186 2.22 -13.83 -10.48
CA TYR A 186 0.85 -13.51 -10.84
C TYR A 186 0.21 -14.66 -11.61
N GLU A 187 -1.10 -14.80 -11.49
CA GLU A 187 -1.90 -15.73 -12.27
C GLU A 187 -2.96 -14.99 -13.10
N PHE A 188 -3.30 -15.59 -14.24
CA PHE A 188 -4.42 -15.19 -15.08
C PHE A 188 -5.73 -15.73 -14.49
N VAL A 189 -6.78 -14.90 -14.49
CA VAL A 189 -8.09 -15.25 -13.93
C VAL A 189 -9.18 -14.82 -14.91
N ARG A 190 -10.21 -15.65 -15.04
CA ARG A 190 -11.42 -15.37 -15.82
C ARG A 190 -12.57 -14.97 -14.91
N LYS A 191 -13.55 -14.25 -15.46
CA LYS A 191 -14.81 -14.01 -14.79
C LYS A 191 -15.54 -15.33 -14.57
N GLY A 192 -16.03 -15.55 -13.36
CA GLY A 192 -16.65 -16.82 -12.95
C GLY A 192 -15.69 -17.82 -12.31
N ASP A 193 -14.36 -17.60 -12.38
CA ASP A 193 -13.43 -18.41 -11.60
C ASP A 193 -13.70 -18.24 -10.09
N PRO A 194 -13.53 -19.31 -9.29
CA PRO A 194 -13.86 -19.29 -7.88
C PRO A 194 -13.05 -18.24 -7.11
N PRO A 195 -13.65 -17.63 -6.06
CA PRO A 195 -12.92 -16.78 -5.15
C PRO A 195 -11.81 -17.55 -4.44
N VAL A 196 -10.80 -16.82 -3.96
CA VAL A 196 -9.70 -17.42 -3.20
C VAL A 196 -9.78 -16.97 -1.75
N MET A 197 -9.73 -17.92 -0.85
CA MET A 197 -9.65 -17.71 0.58
C MET A 197 -8.20 -17.93 1.02
N GLY A 198 -7.47 -16.84 1.25
CA GLY A 198 -6.04 -16.90 1.54
C GLY A 198 -5.27 -17.39 0.32
N ILE A 199 -4.89 -18.66 0.31
CA ILE A 199 -4.23 -19.35 -0.82
C ILE A 199 -5.12 -20.42 -1.47
N THR A 200 -6.24 -20.78 -0.82
CA THR A 200 -7.09 -21.90 -1.25
C THR A 200 -8.23 -21.39 -2.12
N LYS A 201 -8.40 -21.97 -3.32
CA LYS A 201 -9.54 -21.70 -4.20
C LYS A 201 -10.81 -22.30 -3.58
N VAL A 202 -11.86 -21.51 -3.45
CA VAL A 202 -13.15 -21.94 -2.89
C VAL A 202 -13.98 -22.55 -4.02
N THR A 203 -13.84 -23.87 -4.20
CA THR A 203 -14.60 -24.65 -5.19
C THR A 203 -15.81 -25.31 -4.53
N GLU A 204 -16.70 -25.91 -5.32
CA GLU A 204 -17.86 -26.65 -4.80
C GLU A 204 -17.46 -27.76 -3.82
N SER A 205 -16.33 -28.42 -4.06
CA SER A 205 -15.74 -29.43 -3.17
C SER A 205 -15.09 -28.86 -1.90
N MET A 206 -14.64 -27.60 -1.93
CA MET A 206 -13.94 -26.94 -0.84
C MET A 206 -14.69 -25.65 -0.48
N THR A 207 -15.84 -25.84 0.16
CA THR A 207 -16.73 -24.73 0.51
C THR A 207 -16.12 -23.83 1.59
N GLU A 208 -16.54 -22.58 1.62
CA GLU A 208 -16.13 -21.64 2.68
C GLU A 208 -16.45 -22.16 4.08
N GLU A 209 -17.59 -22.85 4.23
CA GLU A 209 -17.96 -23.51 5.48
C GLU A 209 -16.98 -24.60 5.86
N MET A 210 -16.59 -25.46 4.89
CA MET A 210 -15.62 -26.52 5.12
C MET A 210 -14.28 -25.97 5.62
N LEU A 211 -13.79 -24.87 5.02
CA LEU A 211 -12.54 -24.22 5.41
C LEU A 211 -12.59 -23.59 6.81
N ARG A 212 -13.78 -23.24 7.30
CA ARG A 212 -13.99 -22.70 8.65
C ARG A 212 -14.18 -23.77 9.72
N ARG A 213 -14.40 -25.03 9.34
CA ARG A 213 -14.60 -26.11 10.32
C ARG A 213 -13.31 -26.34 11.12
N PRO A 214 -13.40 -26.54 12.44
CA PRO A 214 -12.24 -26.91 13.26
C PRO A 214 -11.60 -28.24 12.86
N ARG A 215 -12.41 -29.18 12.34
CA ARG A 215 -11.96 -30.50 11.89
C ARG A 215 -12.32 -30.69 10.42
N MET A 216 -11.30 -30.94 9.61
CA MET A 216 -11.47 -31.28 8.20
C MET A 216 -11.73 -32.78 8.05
N PRO A 217 -12.62 -33.21 7.14
CA PRO A 217 -12.76 -34.62 6.82
C PRO A 217 -11.44 -35.13 6.18
N PRO A 218 -11.14 -36.43 6.33
CA PRO A 218 -10.01 -37.04 5.62
C PRO A 218 -10.12 -36.79 4.12
N LYS A 219 -8.98 -36.54 3.45
CA LYS A 219 -8.96 -36.27 2.01
C LYS A 219 -9.59 -37.40 1.18
N ASP A 220 -9.50 -38.63 1.67
CA ASP A 220 -10.04 -39.82 1.01
C ASP A 220 -11.58 -39.91 1.08
N LYS A 221 -12.22 -39.16 1.99
CA LYS A 221 -13.68 -39.15 2.19
C LYS A 221 -14.21 -37.72 2.38
N PRO A 222 -14.27 -36.90 1.31
CA PRO A 222 -14.64 -35.48 1.41
C PRO A 222 -16.09 -35.25 1.86
N ASN A 223 -16.99 -36.19 1.55
CA ASN A 223 -18.41 -36.14 1.92
C ASN A 223 -18.75 -36.99 3.15
N ALA A 224 -17.74 -37.39 3.95
CA ALA A 224 -18.02 -38.14 5.17
C ALA A 224 -18.94 -37.31 6.08
N PRO A 225 -20.10 -37.85 6.49
CA PRO A 225 -20.90 -37.21 7.52
C PRO A 225 -20.06 -37.09 8.79
N MET A 226 -20.24 -35.99 9.52
CA MET A 226 -19.56 -35.76 10.78
C MET A 226 -19.77 -36.99 11.69
N PRO A 227 -18.78 -37.37 12.51
CA PRO A 227 -19.05 -38.32 13.59
C PRO A 227 -20.13 -37.71 14.48
N ASN A 228 -21.37 -38.19 14.32
CA ASN A 228 -22.47 -37.79 15.17
C ASN A 228 -22.12 -38.29 16.58
N LEU A 229 -22.02 -37.36 17.52
CA LEU A 229 -21.77 -37.66 18.93
C LEU A 229 -22.82 -38.64 19.47
N GLU A 230 -24.08 -38.50 19.07
CA GLU A 230 -25.15 -39.43 19.45
C GLU A 230 -24.92 -40.83 18.83
N ALA A 231 -24.61 -40.90 17.54
CA ALA A 231 -24.35 -42.18 16.87
C ALA A 231 -23.09 -42.89 17.42
N THR A 232 -22.12 -42.11 17.90
CA THR A 232 -20.89 -42.62 18.52
C THR A 232 -21.15 -43.05 19.96
N ALA A 233 -21.93 -42.27 20.73
CA ALA A 233 -22.35 -42.60 22.09
C ALA A 233 -23.20 -43.89 22.13
N MET A 234 -24.10 -44.08 21.16
CA MET A 234 -24.89 -45.32 21.01
C MET A 234 -24.05 -46.54 20.63
N ARG A 235 -22.84 -46.34 20.08
CA ARG A 235 -21.95 -47.44 19.66
C ARG A 235 -21.05 -47.93 20.79
N MET A 236 -20.88 -47.13 21.83
CA MET A 236 -20.13 -47.55 23.02
C MET A 236 -21.07 -48.31 23.96
N PRO A 237 -20.73 -49.55 24.36
CA PRO A 237 -21.48 -50.22 25.42
C PRO A 237 -21.41 -49.35 26.69
N ALA A 238 -22.52 -49.21 27.40
CA ALA A 238 -22.54 -48.50 28.67
C ALA A 238 -21.57 -49.20 29.62
N THR A 239 -20.42 -48.57 29.91
CA THR A 239 -19.51 -49.04 30.95
C THR A 239 -20.26 -48.93 32.27
N THR A 240 -20.77 -50.06 32.76
CA THR A 240 -21.33 -50.13 34.11
C THR A 240 -20.13 -50.03 35.06
N PRO A 241 -20.06 -49.00 35.92
CA PRO A 241 -18.98 -48.93 36.90
C PRO A 241 -19.08 -50.14 37.86
N PRO A 242 -17.95 -50.68 38.32
CA PRO A 242 -17.90 -51.85 39.21
C PRO A 242 -18.48 -51.56 40.61
#